data_AF-A0AAJ4BES4-F1
#
_entry.id   AF-A0AAJ4BES4-F1
#
_cell.length_a   1.000
_cell.length_b   1.000
_cell.length_c   1.000
_cell.angle_alpha   90.00
_cell.angle_beta   90.00
_cell.angle_gamma   90.00
#
_symmetry.space_group_name_H-M   'P 1'
#
loop_
_entity.id
_entity.type
_entity.pdbx_description
1 polymer ?
#
loop_
_entity_poly.entity_id
_entity_poly.type
_entity_poly.pdbx_seq_one_letter_code
_entity_poly.pdbx_strand_id
1 'polypeptide(L)'
;MWLLFSATASAVLLPITDLPLVAAGPQHWRLPAGDYQGSFSIDQPLQLTCEPGAVIHSQGLGNGLLISAADVTVEGCTFLDWGHDLTAMNAAIFIQPKAHGTLIKGNHMRGQGFGVWVDGTADVSVIDNQIQGDPTLRSQDRGNGIHLYAVKGARVIGNHVRDARDGIYIDTSNGNLLQGNTLEDLRYGIHYMFANDNQVLDNITRRTRTGYALMQSRKLTVIGNRSEEDQNYGILMNYITYSTLRDNVVNDVRDGTTGDTMITGAEGKALFIYNSLFNSIEHNHFGRSAVGIHLTAGSEDNRIAGNAFVGNQRQVKYVATRLQEWSADGRGNYWSDYLGWDRNSDGLGDVAYEPNDNVDRLLWLYPQVRLLMNSPGIELLRWVQRAFPVIKSPGVMDSHPLMKDPTLSLLKEPA
;
A
#
# COMPACT_ATOMS: atom_id res chain seq x y z
N MET A 1 19.48 32.80 35.06
CA MET A 1 19.03 32.61 33.67
C MET A 1 20.28 32.47 32.80
N TRP A 2 20.76 31.24 32.61
CA TRP A 2 21.90 30.96 31.74
C TRP A 2 21.33 30.25 30.51
N LEU A 3 21.25 30.97 29.40
CA LEU A 3 20.91 30.43 28.08
C LEU A 3 22.13 29.63 27.59
N LEU A 4 22.06 28.31 27.72
CA LEU A 4 22.92 27.40 26.98
C LEU A 4 22.47 27.42 25.52
N PHE A 5 23.21 28.11 24.67
CA PHE A 5 23.13 27.89 23.23
C PHE A 5 23.64 26.48 22.95
N SER A 6 22.74 25.54 22.67
CA SER A 6 23.11 24.28 22.03
C SER A 6 23.54 24.63 20.59
N ALA A 7 24.85 24.68 20.35
CA ALA A 7 25.35 24.63 18.99
C ALA A 7 24.91 23.28 18.40
N THR A 8 24.00 23.31 17.43
CA THR A 8 23.66 22.13 16.65
C THR A 8 24.90 21.76 15.85
N ALA A 9 25.58 20.69 16.25
CA ALA A 9 26.68 20.14 15.47
C ALA A 9 26.10 19.69 14.12
N SER A 10 26.41 20.44 13.04
CA SER A 10 26.12 19.99 11.68
C SER A 10 27.07 18.83 11.37
N ALA A 11 26.54 17.75 10.78
CA ALA A 11 27.38 16.70 10.21
C ALA A 11 28.36 17.34 9.22
N VAL A 12 29.65 17.06 9.36
CA VAL A 12 30.63 17.38 8.31
C VAL A 12 30.46 16.33 7.22
N LEU A 13 30.10 16.79 6.02
CA LEU A 13 29.95 15.93 4.86
C LEU A 13 31.32 15.73 4.21
N LEU A 14 31.81 14.49 4.18
CA LEU A 14 33.11 14.12 3.63
C LEU A 14 32.95 13.57 2.20
N PRO A 15 33.89 13.80 1.28
CA PRO A 15 33.91 13.09 0.01
C PRO A 15 33.99 11.58 0.22
N ILE A 16 33.27 10.78 -0.58
CA ILE A 16 33.36 9.31 -0.51
C ILE A 16 34.80 8.80 -0.74
N THR A 17 35.62 9.59 -1.44
CA THR A 17 37.03 9.30 -1.73
C THR A 17 37.94 9.34 -0.50
N ASP A 18 37.45 9.86 0.63
CA ASP A 18 38.18 9.83 1.91
C ASP A 18 38.16 8.41 2.54
N LEU A 19 37.25 7.54 2.08
CA LEU A 19 37.23 6.13 2.47
C LEU A 19 38.39 5.37 1.79
N PRO A 20 38.83 4.22 2.36
CA PRO A 20 39.91 3.41 1.78
C PRO A 20 39.42 2.60 0.56
N LEU A 21 38.99 3.31 -0.49
CA LEU A 21 38.48 2.74 -1.73
C LEU A 21 39.58 2.04 -2.52
N VAL A 22 39.30 0.82 -2.99
CA VAL A 22 40.18 0.06 -3.87
C VAL A 22 39.61 0.06 -5.27
N ALA A 23 40.39 0.50 -6.26
CA ALA A 23 39.96 0.48 -7.65
C ALA A 23 39.69 -0.97 -8.11
N ALA A 24 38.50 -1.21 -8.66
CA ALA A 24 38.06 -2.49 -9.22
C ALA A 24 37.88 -2.42 -10.76
N GLY A 25 37.88 -1.21 -11.32
CA GLY A 25 37.80 -0.95 -12.75
C GLY A 25 37.65 0.53 -13.06
N PRO A 26 37.40 0.92 -14.33
CA PRO A 26 37.10 2.30 -14.68
C PRO A 26 35.84 2.77 -13.94
N GLN A 27 35.98 3.81 -13.11
CA GLN A 27 34.91 4.35 -12.25
C GLN A 27 34.28 3.35 -11.27
N HIS A 28 34.86 2.16 -11.09
CA HIS A 28 34.38 1.14 -10.16
C HIS A 28 35.33 1.02 -8.98
N TRP A 29 34.77 1.21 -7.79
CA TRP A 29 35.46 1.22 -6.52
C TRP A 29 34.86 0.20 -5.58
N ARG A 30 35.73 -0.48 -4.83
CA ARG A 30 35.36 -1.41 -3.78
C ARG A 30 35.69 -0.80 -2.42
N LEU A 31 34.72 -0.77 -1.50
CA LEU A 31 34.95 -0.42 -0.10
C LEU A 31 35.21 -1.71 0.70
N PRO A 32 36.41 -1.91 1.26
CA PRO A 32 36.72 -3.09 2.07
C PRO A 32 35.84 -3.19 3.31
N ALA A 33 35.84 -4.36 3.95
CA ALA A 33 35.21 -4.51 5.26
C ALA A 33 35.82 -3.55 6.29
N GLY A 34 34.97 -2.91 7.09
CA GLY A 34 35.39 -1.89 8.05
C GLY A 34 34.22 -1.07 8.59
N ASP A 35 34.46 -0.39 9.70
CA ASP A 35 33.53 0.58 10.30
C ASP A 35 34.01 2.00 9.97
N TYR A 36 33.22 2.70 9.17
CA TYR A 36 33.54 4.01 8.61
C TYR A 36 32.62 5.08 9.20
N GLN A 37 33.20 5.89 10.09
CA GLN A 37 32.46 6.93 10.79
C GLN A 37 32.31 8.19 9.94
N GLY A 38 31.07 8.67 9.82
CA GLY A 38 30.76 9.97 9.22
C GLY A 38 29.60 9.93 8.23
N SER A 39 29.44 11.06 7.55
CA SER A 39 28.51 11.27 6.45
C SER A 39 29.32 11.50 5.19
N PHE A 40 28.95 10.84 4.09
CA PHE A 40 29.73 10.88 2.86
C PHE A 40 28.96 11.45 1.67
N SER A 41 29.66 11.99 0.68
CA SER A 41 29.07 12.49 -0.57
C SER A 41 29.69 11.87 -1.81
N ILE A 42 28.85 11.63 -2.81
CA ILE A 42 29.26 11.25 -4.17
C ILE A 42 28.85 12.40 -5.09
N ASP A 43 29.85 13.10 -5.62
CA ASP A 43 29.70 14.26 -6.50
C ASP A 43 30.25 14.05 -7.91
N GLN A 44 30.76 12.85 -8.20
CA GLN A 44 31.16 12.38 -9.53
C GLN A 44 30.53 11.01 -9.83
N PRO A 45 30.24 10.70 -11.11
CA PRO A 45 29.76 9.38 -11.51
C PRO A 45 30.74 8.28 -11.08
N LEU A 46 30.23 7.26 -10.38
CA LEU A 46 31.01 6.09 -9.96
C LEU A 46 30.12 4.92 -9.56
N GLN A 47 30.72 3.74 -9.53
CA GLN A 47 30.14 2.53 -8.98
C GLN A 47 30.88 2.18 -7.68
N LEU A 48 30.14 2.06 -6.58
CA LEU A 48 30.64 1.67 -5.28
C LEU A 48 30.06 0.29 -4.92
N THR A 49 30.94 -0.70 -4.76
CA THR A 49 30.58 -2.01 -4.22
C THR A 49 31.21 -2.18 -2.85
N CYS A 50 30.41 -2.46 -1.85
CA CYS A 50 30.86 -2.73 -0.50
C CYS A 50 31.14 -4.23 -0.31
N GLU A 51 32.27 -4.55 0.31
CA GLU A 51 32.53 -5.91 0.76
C GLU A 51 31.65 -6.27 1.96
N PRO A 52 31.35 -7.56 2.18
CA PRO A 52 30.66 -7.99 3.39
C PRO A 52 31.37 -7.47 4.65
N GLY A 53 30.65 -6.70 5.47
CA GLY A 53 31.19 -6.05 6.67
C GLY A 53 31.67 -4.61 6.48
N ALA A 54 31.49 -4.00 5.31
CA ALA A 54 31.66 -2.56 5.13
C ALA A 54 30.44 -1.80 5.66
N VAL A 55 30.64 -1.01 6.71
CA VAL A 55 29.61 -0.30 7.46
C VAL A 55 29.91 1.20 7.45
N ILE A 56 28.95 2.00 7.01
CA ILE A 56 28.96 3.46 7.12
C ILE A 56 28.11 3.83 8.32
N HIS A 57 28.74 4.45 9.34
CA HIS A 57 28.11 4.79 10.61
C HIS A 57 28.07 6.31 10.80
N SER A 58 26.87 6.88 10.74
CA SER A 58 26.71 8.35 10.65
C SER A 58 26.43 9.04 11.99
N GLN A 59 26.61 8.33 13.10
CA GLN A 59 26.64 8.87 14.48
C GLN A 59 25.41 9.70 14.88
N GLY A 60 24.26 9.43 14.28
CA GLY A 60 23.00 10.13 14.50
C GLY A 60 22.93 11.53 13.86
N LEU A 61 23.82 11.85 12.93
CA LEU A 61 23.93 13.17 12.32
C LEU A 61 23.68 13.12 10.81
N GLY A 62 22.90 14.09 10.30
CA GLY A 62 22.73 14.33 8.87
C GLY A 62 22.27 13.12 8.05
N ASN A 63 22.59 13.16 6.76
CA ASN A 63 22.43 12.02 5.85
C ASN A 63 23.63 11.07 5.96
N GLY A 64 23.42 9.78 5.74
CA GLY A 64 24.53 8.82 5.69
C GLY A 64 25.36 8.95 4.41
N LEU A 65 24.68 8.97 3.27
CA LEU A 65 25.25 9.19 1.96
C LEU A 65 24.44 10.21 1.16
N LEU A 66 25.08 11.28 0.69
CA LEU A 66 24.51 12.25 -0.22
C LEU A 66 24.99 12.00 -1.65
N ILE A 67 24.08 11.70 -2.57
CA ILE A 67 24.39 11.47 -3.98
C ILE A 67 23.93 12.68 -4.78
N SER A 68 24.89 13.35 -5.42
CA SER A 68 24.65 14.58 -6.20
C SER A 68 25.01 14.44 -7.68
N ALA A 69 25.79 13.42 -8.04
CA ALA A 69 26.13 13.08 -9.42
C ALA A 69 25.17 12.06 -10.03
N ALA A 70 25.05 12.12 -11.36
CA ALA A 70 24.36 11.12 -12.16
C ALA A 70 25.14 9.81 -12.24
N ASP A 71 24.45 8.74 -12.65
CA ASP A 71 25.01 7.43 -12.99
C ASP A 71 25.85 6.82 -11.85
N VAL A 72 25.37 7.01 -10.60
CA VAL A 72 26.00 6.46 -9.40
C VAL A 72 25.39 5.10 -9.07
N THR A 73 26.24 4.11 -8.77
CA THR A 73 25.79 2.83 -8.20
C THR A 73 26.32 2.67 -6.79
N VAL A 74 25.47 2.22 -5.87
CA VAL A 74 25.84 1.86 -4.49
C VAL A 74 25.28 0.48 -4.20
N GLU A 75 26.18 -0.50 -4.06
CA GLU A 75 25.83 -1.92 -3.93
C GLU A 75 26.42 -2.57 -2.69
N GLY A 76 25.59 -3.30 -1.94
CA GLY A 76 26.03 -4.18 -0.85
C GLY A 76 26.50 -3.48 0.43
N CYS A 77 26.25 -2.18 0.57
CA CYS A 77 26.73 -1.40 1.70
C CYS A 77 25.78 -1.50 2.91
N THR A 78 26.34 -1.37 4.11
CA THR A 78 25.56 -1.25 5.35
C THR A 78 25.58 0.19 5.85
N PHE A 79 24.41 0.78 6.09
CA PHE A 79 24.25 2.12 6.65
C PHE A 79 23.59 2.04 8.03
N LEU A 80 24.22 2.62 9.03
CA LEU A 80 23.74 2.62 10.41
C LEU A 80 23.67 4.04 10.98
N ASP A 81 22.67 4.26 11.83
CA ASP A 81 22.54 5.44 12.70
C ASP A 81 22.79 6.77 11.99
N TRP A 82 22.09 7.04 10.90
CA TRP A 82 22.00 8.39 10.33
C TRP A 82 21.06 9.27 11.17
N GLY A 83 21.05 10.58 10.89
CA GLY A 83 20.21 11.52 11.61
C GLY A 83 18.72 11.27 11.44
N HIS A 84 17.91 11.83 12.34
CA HIS A 84 16.45 11.62 12.37
C HIS A 84 15.63 12.91 12.29
N ASP A 85 16.27 14.04 11.95
CA ASP A 85 15.55 15.28 11.69
C ASP A 85 14.77 15.14 10.37
N LEU A 86 13.46 14.94 10.52
CA LEU A 86 12.54 14.79 9.39
C LEU A 86 12.37 16.10 8.60
N THR A 87 12.62 17.25 9.23
CA THR A 87 12.57 18.58 8.57
C THR A 87 13.79 18.77 7.69
N ALA A 88 14.96 18.34 8.16
CA ALA A 88 16.19 18.30 7.38
C ALA A 88 16.25 17.14 6.38
N MET A 89 15.23 16.28 6.37
CA MET A 89 15.12 15.10 5.49
C MET A 89 16.27 14.11 5.67
N ASN A 90 16.77 13.94 6.89
CA ASN A 90 17.90 13.05 7.14
C ASN A 90 17.56 11.60 6.73
N ALA A 91 18.40 11.05 5.86
CA ALA A 91 18.23 9.75 5.24
C ALA A 91 19.50 8.91 5.29
N ALA A 92 19.39 7.57 5.22
CA ALA A 92 20.56 6.72 5.03
C ALA A 92 21.24 7.05 3.70
N ILE A 93 20.42 7.19 2.65
CA ILE A 93 20.85 7.66 1.33
C ILE A 93 19.90 8.76 0.86
N PHE A 94 20.45 9.93 0.55
CA PHE A 94 19.73 11.06 -0.03
C PHE A 94 20.22 11.28 -1.48
N ILE A 95 19.30 11.20 -2.44
CA ILE A 95 19.57 11.35 -3.88
C ILE A 95 19.02 12.71 -4.32
N GLN A 96 19.91 13.59 -4.77
CA GLN A 96 19.57 14.95 -5.18
C GLN A 96 19.03 15.03 -6.62
N PRO A 97 18.38 16.14 -7.03
CA PRO A 97 17.73 16.28 -8.33
C PRO A 97 18.60 15.94 -9.55
N LYS A 98 19.90 16.23 -9.50
CA LYS A 98 20.85 15.98 -10.60
C LYS A 98 21.32 14.53 -10.70
N ALA A 99 21.04 13.69 -9.70
CA ALA A 99 21.55 12.33 -9.60
C ALA A 99 20.66 11.30 -10.33
N HIS A 100 20.33 11.58 -11.59
CA HIS A 100 19.55 10.66 -12.43
C HIS A 100 20.32 9.37 -12.71
N GLY A 101 19.59 8.28 -12.99
CA GLY A 101 20.22 6.98 -13.28
C GLY A 101 20.90 6.32 -12.08
N THR A 102 20.67 6.83 -10.86
CA THR A 102 21.26 6.24 -9.64
C THR A 102 20.69 4.84 -9.39
N LEU A 103 21.56 3.88 -9.07
CA LEU A 103 21.22 2.51 -8.66
C LEU A 103 21.64 2.27 -7.21
N ILE A 104 20.65 2.04 -6.35
CA ILE A 104 20.83 1.63 -4.95
C ILE A 104 20.42 0.16 -4.85
N LYS A 105 21.38 -0.74 -4.69
CA LYS A 105 21.15 -2.18 -4.79
C LYS A 105 21.66 -3.01 -3.61
N GLY A 106 20.85 -3.89 -3.06
CA GLY A 106 21.33 -4.89 -2.11
C GLY A 106 21.93 -4.32 -0.82
N ASN A 107 21.56 -3.09 -0.43
CA ASN A 107 22.10 -2.43 0.75
C ASN A 107 21.27 -2.79 2.00
N HIS A 108 21.91 -2.75 3.16
CA HIS A 108 21.26 -2.90 4.46
C HIS A 108 21.26 -1.56 5.20
N MET A 109 20.09 -1.08 5.61
CA MET A 109 19.92 0.23 6.24
C MET A 109 19.13 0.07 7.54
N ARG A 110 19.70 0.53 8.66
CA ARG A 110 19.01 0.53 9.95
C ARG A 110 19.19 1.85 10.69
N GLY A 111 18.08 2.54 10.95
CA GLY A 111 18.11 3.87 11.54
C GLY A 111 16.73 4.50 11.73
N GLN A 112 16.71 5.72 12.27
CA GLN A 112 15.49 6.40 12.69
C GLN A 112 14.89 7.33 11.62
N GLY A 113 15.74 7.94 10.78
CA GLY A 113 15.34 8.82 9.69
C GLY A 113 14.80 8.06 8.47
N PHE A 114 14.81 8.71 7.30
CA PHE A 114 14.39 8.08 6.05
C PHE A 114 15.40 7.00 5.62
N GLY A 115 14.96 5.90 5.01
CA GLY A 115 15.92 4.95 4.42
C GLY A 115 16.57 5.54 3.17
N VAL A 116 15.79 5.59 2.09
CA VAL A 116 16.19 6.22 0.82
C VAL A 116 15.26 7.40 0.54
N TRP A 117 15.83 8.60 0.40
CA TRP A 117 15.12 9.78 -0.06
C TRP A 117 15.54 10.10 -1.50
N VAL A 118 14.58 10.20 -2.40
CA VAL A 118 14.79 10.58 -3.80
C VAL A 118 14.08 11.89 -4.07
N ASP A 119 14.87 12.94 -4.35
CA ASP A 119 14.39 14.30 -4.50
C ASP A 119 14.45 14.75 -5.97
N GLY A 120 13.31 14.86 -6.63
CA GLY A 120 13.16 15.57 -7.91
C GLY A 120 14.00 15.04 -9.07
N THR A 121 14.27 13.73 -9.11
CA THR A 121 15.14 13.12 -10.13
C THR A 121 14.44 12.02 -10.94
N ALA A 122 15.12 11.51 -11.97
CA ALA A 122 14.57 10.54 -12.92
C ALA A 122 15.38 9.24 -12.96
N ASP A 123 14.69 8.16 -13.36
CA ASP A 123 15.29 6.87 -13.71
C ASP A 123 16.14 6.25 -12.58
N VAL A 124 15.78 6.53 -11.33
CA VAL A 124 16.42 5.94 -10.14
C VAL A 124 15.92 4.52 -9.92
N SER A 125 16.84 3.62 -9.60
CA SER A 125 16.55 2.23 -9.26
C SER A 125 16.91 1.96 -7.80
N VAL A 126 15.92 1.57 -6.99
CA VAL A 126 16.10 1.12 -5.60
C VAL A 126 15.70 -0.34 -5.57
N ILE A 127 16.68 -1.24 -5.56
CA ILE A 127 16.49 -2.67 -5.85
C ILE A 127 17.05 -3.55 -4.73
N ASP A 128 16.27 -4.52 -4.25
CA ASP A 128 16.70 -5.57 -3.32
C ASP A 128 17.33 -5.05 -2.01
N ASN A 129 16.94 -3.86 -1.54
CA ASN A 129 17.46 -3.29 -0.30
C ASN A 129 16.65 -3.75 0.92
N GLN A 130 17.31 -3.81 2.07
CA GLN A 130 16.68 -4.05 3.37
C GLN A 130 16.72 -2.78 4.21
N ILE A 131 15.55 -2.26 4.58
CA ILE A 131 15.42 -1.01 5.32
C ILE A 131 14.62 -1.27 6.59
N GLN A 132 15.23 -0.99 7.74
CA GLN A 132 14.61 -1.15 9.05
C GLN A 132 14.60 0.17 9.83
N GLY A 133 13.41 0.61 10.21
CA GLY A 133 13.22 1.74 11.13
C GLY A 133 13.48 1.39 12.59
N ASP A 134 13.24 2.34 13.49
CA ASP A 134 13.35 2.14 14.94
C ASP A 134 11.96 1.94 15.59
N PRO A 135 11.61 0.71 16.01
CA PRO A 135 10.30 0.43 16.60
C PRO A 135 10.09 1.09 17.98
N THR A 136 11.15 1.59 18.63
CA THR A 136 11.05 2.28 19.93
C THR A 136 10.46 3.69 19.83
N LEU A 137 10.55 4.30 18.63
CA LEU A 137 9.95 5.60 18.35
C LEU A 137 8.46 5.48 18.04
N ARG A 138 7.69 6.54 18.28
CA ARG A 138 6.31 6.59 17.75
C ARG A 138 6.37 6.58 16.23
N SER A 139 5.45 5.87 15.58
CA SER A 139 5.38 5.79 14.11
C SER A 139 5.46 7.15 13.40
N GLN A 140 4.85 8.21 13.97
CA GLN A 140 4.85 9.57 13.40
C GLN A 140 6.25 10.22 13.35
N ASP A 141 7.13 9.82 14.28
CA ASP A 141 8.46 10.39 14.48
C ASP A 141 9.54 9.64 13.68
N ARG A 142 9.16 8.59 12.93
CA ARG A 142 10.06 7.81 12.07
C ARG A 142 10.08 8.38 10.66
N GLY A 143 11.20 8.18 9.96
CA GLY A 143 11.24 8.38 8.51
C GLY A 143 10.47 7.29 7.75
N ASN A 144 10.15 7.58 6.49
CA ASN A 144 9.64 6.56 5.57
C ASN A 144 10.81 5.68 5.11
N GLY A 145 10.55 4.42 4.75
CA GLY A 145 11.59 3.54 4.24
C GLY A 145 12.14 4.05 2.91
N ILE A 146 11.26 4.22 1.92
CA ILE A 146 11.59 4.79 0.61
C ILE A 146 10.67 5.98 0.37
N HIS A 147 11.24 7.15 0.12
CA HIS A 147 10.52 8.39 -0.14
C HIS A 147 10.83 8.90 -1.56
N LEU A 148 9.79 8.99 -2.40
CA LEU A 148 9.88 9.54 -3.75
C LEU A 148 9.11 10.86 -3.79
N TYR A 149 9.83 11.95 -4.02
CA TYR A 149 9.24 13.28 -4.18
C TYR A 149 9.58 13.86 -5.57
N ALA A 150 8.56 14.18 -6.36
CA ALA A 150 8.72 14.71 -7.73
C ALA A 150 9.59 13.82 -8.66
N VAL A 151 9.49 12.49 -8.51
CA VAL A 151 10.28 11.49 -9.23
C VAL A 151 9.55 10.95 -10.47
N LYS A 152 10.32 10.63 -11.52
CA LYS A 152 9.79 10.01 -12.74
C LYS A 152 10.60 8.78 -13.16
N GLY A 153 9.92 7.72 -13.59
CA GLY A 153 10.58 6.54 -14.16
C GLY A 153 11.34 5.69 -13.14
N ALA A 154 11.11 5.89 -11.84
CA ALA A 154 11.78 5.12 -10.81
C ALA A 154 11.33 3.65 -10.81
N ARG A 155 12.28 2.79 -10.44
CA ARG A 155 12.10 1.35 -10.25
C ARG A 155 12.38 1.01 -8.80
N VAL A 156 11.34 0.73 -8.03
CA VAL A 156 11.44 0.31 -6.63
C VAL A 156 11.04 -1.16 -6.57
N ILE A 157 12.04 -2.05 -6.59
CA ILE A 157 11.84 -3.48 -6.86
C ILE A 157 12.46 -4.35 -5.78
N GLY A 158 11.73 -5.35 -5.27
CA GLY A 158 12.30 -6.39 -4.41
C GLY A 158 12.78 -5.91 -3.04
N ASN A 159 12.43 -4.69 -2.63
CA ASN A 159 12.89 -4.15 -1.35
C ASN A 159 12.08 -4.74 -0.19
N HIS A 160 12.75 -4.92 0.95
CA HIS A 160 12.14 -5.27 2.21
C HIS A 160 12.19 -4.08 3.17
N VAL A 161 11.03 -3.56 3.57
CA VAL A 161 10.93 -2.41 4.47
C VAL A 161 10.10 -2.78 5.69
N ARG A 162 10.66 -2.57 6.89
CA ARG A 162 9.95 -2.82 8.14
C ARG A 162 10.24 -1.77 9.21
N ASP A 163 9.34 -1.64 10.18
CA ASP A 163 9.46 -0.75 11.35
C ASP A 163 9.67 0.75 11.03
N ALA A 164 9.60 1.19 9.78
CA ALA A 164 9.60 2.59 9.37
C ALA A 164 8.22 3.25 9.63
N ARG A 165 8.04 4.52 9.26
CA ARG A 165 6.71 5.15 9.29
C ARG A 165 5.82 4.59 8.19
N ASP A 166 6.12 4.91 6.95
CA ASP A 166 5.50 4.34 5.75
C ASP A 166 6.57 3.54 4.98
N GLY A 167 6.17 2.47 4.31
CA GLY A 167 7.09 1.61 3.56
C GLY A 167 7.65 2.32 2.34
N ILE A 168 6.77 2.58 1.37
CA ILE A 168 7.04 3.41 0.20
C ILE A 168 6.07 4.59 0.21
N TYR A 169 6.59 5.80 0.35
CA TYR A 169 5.84 7.03 0.20
C TYR A 169 6.15 7.67 -1.14
N ILE A 170 5.13 7.96 -1.93
CA ILE A 170 5.26 8.53 -3.27
C ILE A 170 4.37 9.77 -3.41
N ASP A 171 5.01 10.91 -3.70
CA ASP A 171 4.36 12.20 -3.80
C ASP A 171 4.73 12.91 -5.11
N THR A 172 3.71 13.35 -5.85
CA THR A 172 3.87 14.13 -7.10
C THR A 172 4.81 13.44 -8.10
N SER A 173 4.86 12.10 -8.04
CA SER A 173 5.81 11.27 -8.78
C SER A 173 5.06 10.37 -9.75
N ASN A 174 5.41 10.40 -11.04
CA ASN A 174 4.60 9.80 -12.09
C ASN A 174 5.39 8.78 -12.93
N GLY A 175 4.71 7.76 -13.47
CA GLY A 175 5.35 6.80 -14.39
C GLY A 175 6.38 5.88 -13.73
N ASN A 176 6.19 5.55 -12.45
CA ASN A 176 7.09 4.71 -11.66
C ASN A 176 6.58 3.27 -11.57
N LEU A 177 7.52 2.35 -11.34
CA LEU A 177 7.26 0.93 -11.12
C LEU A 177 7.62 0.56 -9.68
N LEU A 178 6.62 0.16 -8.89
CA LEU A 178 6.77 -0.40 -7.55
C LEU A 178 6.42 -1.88 -7.62
N GLN A 179 7.41 -2.78 -7.59
CA GLN A 179 7.19 -4.20 -7.85
C GLN A 179 7.84 -5.15 -6.83
N GLY A 180 7.11 -6.17 -6.39
CA GLY A 180 7.69 -7.28 -5.62
C GLY A 180 8.28 -6.85 -4.27
N ASN A 181 7.86 -5.71 -3.71
CA ASN A 181 8.36 -5.23 -2.42
C ASN A 181 7.60 -5.91 -1.28
N THR A 182 8.29 -6.18 -0.18
CA THR A 182 7.71 -6.71 1.06
C THR A 182 7.74 -5.62 2.14
N LEU A 183 6.57 -5.25 2.64
CA LEU A 183 6.36 -4.04 3.46
C LEU A 183 5.62 -4.42 4.75
N GLU A 184 6.32 -4.43 5.89
CA GLU A 184 5.81 -5.05 7.12
C GLU A 184 5.86 -4.14 8.35
N ASP A 185 4.83 -4.20 9.20
CA ASP A 185 4.83 -3.52 10.51
C ASP A 185 4.98 -1.99 10.39
N LEU A 186 4.21 -1.41 9.45
CA LEU A 186 4.25 0.00 9.05
C LEU A 186 2.93 0.72 9.36
N ARG A 187 2.92 2.05 9.32
CA ARG A 187 1.66 2.80 9.22
C ARG A 187 1.01 2.50 7.87
N TYR A 188 1.67 2.82 6.77
CA TYR A 188 1.20 2.48 5.43
C TYR A 188 2.23 1.65 4.70
N GLY A 189 1.81 0.57 4.03
CA GLY A 189 2.69 -0.19 3.15
C GLY A 189 3.15 0.70 1.99
N ILE A 190 2.20 1.03 1.10
CA ILE A 190 2.42 1.98 -0.01
C ILE A 190 1.47 3.17 0.15
N HIS A 191 2.01 4.38 0.15
CA HIS A 191 1.27 5.63 0.39
C HIS A 191 1.46 6.60 -0.78
N TYR A 192 0.38 6.85 -1.53
CA TYR A 192 0.33 7.76 -2.66
C TYR A 192 -0.20 9.14 -2.27
N MET A 193 0.39 10.19 -2.83
CA MET A 193 -0.14 11.55 -2.84
C MET A 193 0.11 12.18 -4.22
N PHE A 194 -0.94 12.48 -5.00
CA PHE A 194 -0.82 13.20 -6.27
C PHE A 194 0.09 12.54 -7.33
N ALA A 195 0.15 11.21 -7.39
CA ALA A 195 1.13 10.43 -8.13
C ALA A 195 0.47 9.54 -9.21
N ASN A 196 0.59 9.91 -10.49
CA ASN A 196 -0.21 9.35 -11.59
C ASN A 196 0.55 8.36 -12.48
N ASP A 197 -0.19 7.56 -13.25
CA ASP A 197 0.36 6.69 -14.29
C ASP A 197 1.44 5.72 -13.74
N ASN A 198 1.29 5.30 -12.48
CA ASN A 198 2.23 4.41 -11.80
C ASN A 198 1.74 2.96 -11.81
N GLN A 199 2.69 2.02 -11.75
CA GLN A 199 2.45 0.59 -11.67
C GLN A 199 2.83 0.07 -10.28
N VAL A 200 1.89 -0.59 -9.62
CA VAL A 200 2.03 -1.21 -8.30
C VAL A 200 1.74 -2.69 -8.48
N LEU A 201 2.79 -3.50 -8.59
CA LEU A 201 2.70 -4.88 -9.06
C LEU A 201 3.26 -5.86 -8.02
N ASP A 202 2.53 -6.92 -7.71
CA ASP A 202 3.04 -8.07 -6.96
C ASP A 202 3.70 -7.71 -5.60
N ASN A 203 3.28 -6.61 -4.97
CA ASN A 203 3.79 -6.23 -3.66
C ASN A 203 3.06 -6.98 -2.55
N ILE A 204 3.69 -7.08 -1.38
CA ILE A 204 3.12 -7.68 -0.18
C ILE A 204 3.16 -6.64 0.94
N THR A 205 2.00 -6.35 1.52
CA THR A 205 1.87 -5.61 2.78
C THR A 205 1.40 -6.56 3.87
N ARG A 206 2.04 -6.47 5.04
CA ARG A 206 1.67 -7.32 6.18
C ARG A 206 1.73 -6.59 7.51
N ARG A 207 0.70 -6.77 8.35
CA ARG A 207 0.61 -6.15 9.69
C ARG A 207 0.82 -4.63 9.67
N THR A 208 0.39 -3.97 8.60
CA THR A 208 0.44 -2.51 8.50
C THR A 208 -0.87 -1.88 9.00
N ARG A 209 -0.90 -0.58 9.28
CA ARG A 209 -2.15 0.12 9.62
C ARG A 209 -3.06 0.35 8.40
N THR A 210 -2.48 0.42 7.20
CA THR A 210 -3.19 0.34 5.91
C THR A 210 -2.23 -0.28 4.91
N GLY A 211 -2.63 -1.31 4.18
CA GLY A 211 -1.78 -1.93 3.18
C GLY A 211 -1.42 -0.96 2.06
N TYR A 212 -2.42 -0.63 1.24
CA TYR A 212 -2.26 0.26 0.08
C TYR A 212 -3.14 1.50 0.25
N ALA A 213 -2.53 2.63 0.57
CA ALA A 213 -3.18 3.94 0.62
C ALA A 213 -3.00 4.68 -0.71
N LEU A 214 -3.96 4.49 -1.61
CA LEU A 214 -3.98 5.07 -2.96
C LEU A 214 -4.77 6.38 -2.93
N MET A 215 -4.08 7.54 -2.99
CA MET A 215 -4.73 8.84 -2.80
C MET A 215 -4.45 9.84 -3.92
N GLN A 216 -5.50 10.58 -4.29
CA GLN A 216 -5.45 11.79 -5.14
C GLN A 216 -4.71 11.58 -6.46
N SER A 217 -4.91 10.42 -7.09
CA SER A 217 -4.11 9.96 -8.23
C SER A 217 -4.99 9.41 -9.34
N ARG A 218 -4.45 9.27 -10.56
CA ARG A 218 -5.19 8.71 -11.70
C ARG A 218 -4.35 7.73 -12.50
N LYS A 219 -5.02 6.84 -13.21
CA LYS A 219 -4.40 5.87 -14.13
C LYS A 219 -3.38 4.96 -13.44
N LEU A 220 -3.70 4.54 -12.22
CA LEU A 220 -2.89 3.56 -11.51
C LEU A 220 -3.14 2.16 -12.06
N THR A 221 -2.09 1.36 -12.18
CA THR A 221 -2.17 -0.07 -12.48
C THR A 221 -1.77 -0.83 -11.22
N VAL A 222 -2.74 -1.42 -10.53
CA VAL A 222 -2.56 -2.09 -9.23
C VAL A 222 -2.92 -3.55 -9.39
N ILE A 223 -1.91 -4.40 -9.64
CA ILE A 223 -2.12 -5.79 -10.06
C ILE A 223 -1.33 -6.77 -9.22
N GLY A 224 -1.94 -7.90 -8.85
CA GLY A 224 -1.23 -9.02 -8.20
C GLY A 224 -0.76 -8.76 -6.77
N ASN A 225 -1.16 -7.64 -6.16
CA ASN A 225 -0.68 -7.26 -4.83
C ASN A 225 -1.42 -8.03 -3.73
N ARG A 226 -0.73 -8.25 -2.61
CA ARG A 226 -1.28 -8.91 -1.42
C ARG A 226 -1.28 -7.95 -0.23
N SER A 227 -2.39 -7.91 0.50
CA SER A 227 -2.54 -7.23 1.80
C SER A 227 -2.99 -8.26 2.82
N GLU A 228 -2.18 -8.49 3.85
CA GLU A 228 -2.32 -9.61 4.78
C GLU A 228 -2.25 -9.14 6.23
N GLU A 229 -3.31 -9.40 7.00
CA GLU A 229 -3.35 -9.03 8.43
C GLU A 229 -3.14 -7.53 8.71
N ASP A 230 -3.37 -6.68 7.70
CA ASP A 230 -3.35 -5.24 7.86
C ASP A 230 -4.52 -4.80 8.74
N GLN A 231 -4.42 -3.61 9.34
CA GLN A 231 -5.52 -2.99 10.09
C GLN A 231 -6.25 -2.00 9.20
N ASN A 232 -7.40 -1.48 9.66
CA ASN A 232 -8.23 -0.44 9.03
C ASN A 232 -8.70 -0.69 7.60
N TYR A 233 -7.76 -0.76 6.67
CA TYR A 233 -7.93 -0.86 5.23
C TYR A 233 -6.85 -1.77 4.64
N GLY A 234 -7.25 -2.79 3.87
CA GLY A 234 -6.29 -3.48 3.01
C GLY A 234 -5.92 -2.62 1.81
N ILE A 235 -6.94 -2.19 1.05
CA ILE A 235 -6.82 -1.18 0.00
C ILE A 235 -7.74 0.00 0.32
N LEU A 236 -7.15 1.19 0.41
CA LEU A 236 -7.80 2.48 0.56
C LEU A 236 -7.70 3.24 -0.77
N MET A 237 -8.82 3.46 -1.43
CA MET A 237 -8.98 4.32 -2.61
C MET A 237 -9.59 5.64 -2.20
N ASN A 238 -8.84 6.74 -2.31
CA ASN A 238 -9.31 8.07 -1.91
C ASN A 238 -9.03 9.10 -3.01
N TYR A 239 -10.06 9.59 -3.70
CA TYR A 239 -9.92 10.44 -4.88
C TYR A 239 -9.04 9.82 -5.98
N ILE A 240 -9.27 8.54 -6.33
CA ILE A 240 -8.61 7.94 -7.49
C ILE A 240 -9.55 7.71 -8.67
N THR A 241 -9.03 7.91 -9.87
CA THR A 241 -9.84 7.82 -11.10
C THR A 241 -9.13 7.10 -12.23
N TYR A 242 -9.90 6.50 -13.14
CA TYR A 242 -9.38 5.84 -14.34
C TYR A 242 -8.30 4.79 -14.06
N SER A 243 -8.36 4.14 -12.90
CA SER A 243 -7.35 3.19 -12.43
C SER A 243 -7.87 1.75 -12.55
N THR A 244 -6.95 0.81 -12.64
CA THR A 244 -7.23 -0.63 -12.73
C THR A 244 -6.68 -1.32 -11.50
N LEU A 245 -7.56 -2.00 -10.76
CA LEU A 245 -7.24 -2.88 -9.65
C LEU A 245 -7.63 -4.30 -10.05
N ARG A 246 -6.64 -5.18 -10.24
CA ARG A 246 -6.90 -6.53 -10.75
C ARG A 246 -6.05 -7.60 -10.08
N ASP A 247 -6.60 -8.79 -9.89
CA ASP A 247 -5.87 -9.97 -9.41
C ASP A 247 -5.19 -9.73 -8.03
N ASN A 248 -5.67 -8.76 -7.25
CA ASN A 248 -5.15 -8.49 -5.90
C ASN A 248 -5.83 -9.40 -4.87
N VAL A 249 -5.10 -9.72 -3.80
CA VAL A 249 -5.59 -10.52 -2.69
C VAL A 249 -5.51 -9.72 -1.40
N VAL A 250 -6.65 -9.46 -0.78
CA VAL A 250 -6.74 -8.79 0.51
C VAL A 250 -7.41 -9.73 1.49
N ASN A 251 -6.73 -10.02 2.60
CA ASN A 251 -7.18 -11.00 3.55
C ASN A 251 -6.93 -10.57 4.99
N ASP A 252 -7.87 -10.95 5.85
CA ASP A 252 -7.73 -10.87 7.31
C ASP A 252 -7.49 -9.42 7.80
N VAL A 253 -8.14 -8.43 7.17
CA VAL A 253 -8.03 -7.03 7.61
C VAL A 253 -8.74 -6.84 8.95
N ARG A 254 -7.98 -6.36 9.92
CA ARG A 254 -8.39 -6.24 11.33
C ARG A 254 -8.88 -4.84 11.67
N ASP A 255 -9.63 -4.76 12.76
CA ASP A 255 -10.03 -3.48 13.32
C ASP A 255 -8.82 -2.66 13.77
N GLY A 256 -8.87 -1.36 13.50
CA GLY A 256 -7.90 -0.41 14.03
C GLY A 256 -8.07 -0.21 15.51
N THR A 257 -6.98 -0.35 16.25
CA THR A 257 -6.94 -0.09 17.68
C THR A 257 -6.01 1.09 17.98
N THR A 258 -6.41 1.91 18.95
CA THR A 258 -5.50 2.81 19.67
C THR A 258 -5.58 2.44 21.14
N GLY A 259 -4.64 1.61 21.60
CA GLY A 259 -4.77 0.96 22.91
C GLY A 259 -5.95 -0.03 22.91
N ASP A 260 -6.77 0.00 23.96
CA ASP A 260 -7.91 -0.91 24.16
C ASP A 260 -9.22 -0.43 23.51
N THR A 261 -9.20 0.68 22.77
CA THR A 261 -10.43 1.28 22.19
C THR A 261 -10.44 1.14 20.68
N MET A 262 -11.52 0.57 20.15
CA MET A 262 -11.83 0.54 18.72
C MET A 262 -12.15 1.95 18.21
N ILE A 263 -11.55 2.34 17.09
CA ILE A 263 -11.84 3.63 16.44
C ILE A 263 -13.09 3.48 15.57
N THR A 264 -14.13 4.29 15.80
CA THR A 264 -15.31 4.32 14.92
C THR A 264 -14.90 4.62 13.49
N GLY A 265 -15.27 3.75 12.55
CA GLY A 265 -14.86 3.86 11.15
C GLY A 265 -13.52 3.19 10.82
N ALA A 266 -12.89 2.51 11.76
CA ALA A 266 -11.67 1.70 11.57
C ALA A 266 -11.94 0.18 11.55
N GLU A 267 -13.16 -0.20 11.18
CA GLU A 267 -13.74 -1.56 11.22
C GLU A 267 -13.06 -2.62 10.32
N GLY A 268 -11.77 -2.53 9.97
CA GLY A 268 -11.08 -3.53 9.14
C GLY A 268 -11.74 -3.82 7.78
N LYS A 269 -11.48 -2.97 6.78
CA LYS A 269 -12.13 -3.04 5.46
C LYS A 269 -11.14 -3.60 4.44
N ALA A 270 -11.51 -4.67 3.72
CA ALA A 270 -10.66 -5.19 2.68
C ALA A 270 -10.49 -4.16 1.53
N LEU A 271 -11.60 -3.58 1.08
CA LEU A 271 -11.61 -2.47 0.12
C LEU A 271 -12.44 -1.30 0.64
N PHE A 272 -11.86 -0.10 0.68
CA PHE A 272 -12.58 1.14 0.96
C PHE A 272 -12.41 2.13 -0.17
N ILE A 273 -13.53 2.71 -0.61
CA ILE A 273 -13.60 3.62 -1.74
C ILE A 273 -14.29 4.91 -1.32
N TYR A 274 -13.56 6.01 -1.44
CA TYR A 274 -14.00 7.36 -1.13
C TYR A 274 -13.76 8.28 -2.33
N ASN A 275 -14.85 8.91 -2.81
CA ASN A 275 -14.89 9.81 -3.97
C ASN A 275 -13.99 9.36 -5.14
N SER A 276 -14.04 8.08 -5.47
CA SER A 276 -13.22 7.49 -6.54
C SER A 276 -14.14 6.95 -7.64
N LEU A 277 -13.86 7.30 -8.89
CA LEU A 277 -14.78 7.18 -10.02
C LEU A 277 -14.09 6.58 -11.25
N PHE A 278 -14.84 5.92 -12.13
CA PHE A 278 -14.34 5.43 -13.42
C PHE A 278 -13.16 4.44 -13.29
N ASN A 279 -13.10 3.69 -12.20
CA ASN A 279 -12.09 2.65 -12.00
C ASN A 279 -12.62 1.29 -12.43
N SER A 280 -11.70 0.39 -12.79
CA SER A 280 -11.97 -1.03 -13.02
C SER A 280 -11.42 -1.82 -11.83
N ILE A 281 -12.29 -2.59 -11.18
CA ILE A 281 -11.98 -3.39 -9.99
C ILE A 281 -12.44 -4.81 -10.29
N GLU A 282 -11.52 -5.66 -10.71
CA GLU A 282 -11.86 -6.94 -11.33
C GLU A 282 -10.98 -8.09 -10.85
N HIS A 283 -11.54 -9.29 -10.73
CA HIS A 283 -10.77 -10.49 -10.39
C HIS A 283 -9.97 -10.39 -9.08
N ASN A 284 -10.39 -9.55 -8.14
CA ASN A 284 -9.73 -9.43 -6.83
C ASN A 284 -10.39 -10.35 -5.80
N HIS A 285 -9.60 -10.84 -4.84
CA HIS A 285 -10.08 -11.60 -3.69
C HIS A 285 -10.10 -10.72 -2.44
N PHE A 286 -11.27 -10.52 -1.83
CA PHE A 286 -11.46 -9.75 -0.61
C PHE A 286 -12.06 -10.66 0.47
N GLY A 287 -11.20 -11.16 1.35
CA GLY A 287 -11.55 -12.24 2.27
C GLY A 287 -11.38 -11.90 3.75
N ARG A 288 -12.17 -12.59 4.59
CA ARG A 288 -11.99 -12.72 6.06
C ARG A 288 -11.79 -11.39 6.81
N SER A 289 -12.41 -10.33 6.33
CA SER A 289 -12.33 -9.00 6.93
C SER A 289 -13.66 -8.62 7.59
N ALA A 290 -13.67 -7.60 8.44
CA ALA A 290 -14.92 -7.14 9.04
C ALA A 290 -15.85 -6.49 7.98
N VAL A 291 -15.29 -5.81 6.98
CA VAL A 291 -16.04 -5.38 5.78
C VAL A 291 -15.32 -5.79 4.51
N GLY A 292 -16.01 -6.44 3.56
CA GLY A 292 -15.44 -6.78 2.25
C GLY A 292 -15.19 -5.54 1.40
N ILE A 293 -16.25 -4.76 1.15
CA ILE A 293 -16.16 -3.51 0.40
C ILE A 293 -17.03 -2.41 1.04
N HIS A 294 -16.47 -1.21 1.16
CA HIS A 294 -17.20 -0.03 1.62
C HIS A 294 -17.05 1.13 0.63
N LEU A 295 -18.17 1.54 0.03
CA LEU A 295 -18.26 2.69 -0.86
C LEU A 295 -19.01 3.85 -0.19
N THR A 296 -18.46 5.05 -0.30
CA THR A 296 -19.09 6.29 0.17
C THR A 296 -18.69 7.50 -0.68
N ALA A 297 -19.28 8.67 -0.38
CA ALA A 297 -18.94 9.98 -0.95
C ALA A 297 -18.99 10.02 -2.49
N GLY A 298 -20.04 9.47 -3.09
CA GLY A 298 -20.27 9.56 -4.53
C GLY A 298 -19.28 8.75 -5.38
N SER A 299 -18.72 7.65 -4.86
CA SER A 299 -17.82 6.73 -5.59
C SER A 299 -18.55 5.88 -6.65
N GLU A 300 -19.23 6.55 -7.57
CA GLU A 300 -20.05 5.97 -8.64
C GLU A 300 -19.22 5.64 -9.90
N ASP A 301 -19.87 5.01 -10.90
CA ASP A 301 -19.29 4.73 -12.22
C ASP A 301 -17.99 3.90 -12.19
N ASN A 302 -17.83 3.04 -11.18
CA ASN A 302 -16.77 2.04 -11.12
C ASN A 302 -17.27 0.71 -11.70
N ARG A 303 -16.46 0.03 -12.50
CA ARG A 303 -16.72 -1.34 -12.97
C ARG A 303 -16.25 -2.33 -11.91
N ILE A 304 -17.19 -2.96 -11.21
CA ILE A 304 -16.90 -3.93 -10.13
C ILE A 304 -17.49 -5.29 -10.55
N ALA A 305 -16.67 -6.17 -11.11
CA ALA A 305 -17.11 -7.47 -11.62
C ALA A 305 -16.01 -8.53 -11.52
N GLY A 306 -16.40 -9.80 -11.40
CA GLY A 306 -15.46 -10.93 -11.35
C GLY A 306 -14.63 -11.02 -10.06
N ASN A 307 -14.92 -10.21 -9.04
CA ASN A 307 -14.25 -10.31 -7.74
C ASN A 307 -14.86 -11.42 -6.88
N ALA A 308 -14.16 -11.78 -5.81
CA ALA A 308 -14.68 -12.68 -4.78
C ALA A 308 -14.68 -12.00 -3.41
N PHE A 309 -15.84 -11.98 -2.77
CA PHE A 309 -16.03 -11.49 -1.41
C PHE A 309 -16.35 -12.66 -0.49
N VAL A 310 -15.37 -13.08 0.31
CA VAL A 310 -15.38 -14.41 0.96
C VAL A 310 -15.21 -14.31 2.47
N GLY A 311 -16.22 -14.74 3.22
CA GLY A 311 -16.14 -14.87 4.68
C GLY A 311 -15.95 -13.54 5.40
N ASN A 312 -16.37 -12.42 4.81
CA ASN A 312 -16.39 -11.13 5.50
C ASN A 312 -17.57 -11.07 6.47
N GLN A 313 -17.43 -10.37 7.60
CA GLN A 313 -18.54 -10.21 8.56
C GLN A 313 -19.71 -9.40 7.97
N ARG A 314 -19.39 -8.45 7.10
CA ARG A 314 -20.31 -7.75 6.20
C ARG A 314 -19.67 -7.67 4.82
N GLN A 315 -20.32 -8.21 3.79
CA GLN A 315 -19.77 -8.13 2.44
C GLN A 315 -19.70 -6.69 1.92
N VAL A 316 -20.80 -5.95 2.03
CA VAL A 316 -20.93 -4.61 1.43
C VAL A 316 -21.41 -3.59 2.46
N LYS A 317 -20.76 -2.43 2.52
CA LYS A 317 -21.27 -1.21 3.15
C LYS A 317 -21.41 -0.13 2.08
N TYR A 318 -22.62 0.17 1.64
CA TYR A 318 -22.86 1.23 0.66
C TYR A 318 -23.55 2.42 1.31
N VAL A 319 -22.96 3.60 1.20
CA VAL A 319 -23.50 4.85 1.75
C VAL A 319 -23.68 5.86 0.62
N ALA A 320 -24.75 5.69 -0.16
CA ALA A 320 -25.18 6.62 -1.20
C ALA A 320 -26.65 6.36 -1.61
N THR A 321 -27.17 7.20 -2.51
CA THR A 321 -28.61 7.27 -2.86
C THR A 321 -28.93 6.77 -4.26
N ARG A 322 -27.94 6.30 -5.04
CA ARG A 322 -28.11 5.81 -6.41
C ARG A 322 -28.00 4.30 -6.44
N LEU A 323 -28.79 3.66 -7.30
CA LEU A 323 -28.63 2.23 -7.59
C LEU A 323 -27.31 2.02 -8.35
N GLN A 324 -26.50 1.06 -7.91
CA GLN A 324 -25.26 0.66 -8.58
C GLN A 324 -25.38 -0.77 -9.08
N GLU A 325 -25.03 -0.99 -10.35
CA GLU A 325 -24.92 -2.33 -10.93
C GLU A 325 -23.48 -2.81 -10.82
N TRP A 326 -23.27 -3.93 -10.11
CA TRP A 326 -21.99 -4.60 -9.92
C TRP A 326 -21.95 -5.93 -10.68
N SER A 327 -22.40 -5.88 -11.92
CA SER A 327 -22.09 -6.85 -12.95
C SER A 327 -21.74 -6.11 -14.24
N ALA A 328 -20.90 -6.73 -15.06
CA ALA A 328 -20.50 -6.19 -16.34
C ALA A 328 -20.47 -7.29 -17.39
N ASP A 329 -20.95 -6.98 -18.59
CA ASP A 329 -20.98 -7.92 -19.73
C ASP A 329 -21.65 -9.26 -19.38
N GLY A 330 -22.73 -9.22 -18.60
CA GLY A 330 -23.48 -10.40 -18.17
C GLY A 330 -22.80 -11.22 -17.07
N ARG A 331 -21.79 -10.66 -16.38
CA ARG A 331 -21.02 -11.36 -15.35
C ARG A 331 -20.80 -10.51 -14.11
N GLY A 332 -21.17 -11.04 -12.95
CA GLY A 332 -21.10 -10.40 -11.65
C GLY A 332 -19.89 -10.79 -10.82
N ASN A 333 -20.05 -10.73 -9.50
CA ASN A 333 -19.06 -11.10 -8.50
C ASN A 333 -19.48 -12.39 -7.77
N TYR A 334 -18.52 -13.04 -7.12
CA TYR A 334 -18.76 -14.14 -6.20
C TYR A 334 -18.95 -13.62 -4.77
N TRP A 335 -19.99 -14.10 -4.09
CA TRP A 335 -20.33 -13.74 -2.72
C TRP A 335 -20.52 -15.01 -1.90
N SER A 336 -19.73 -15.20 -0.84
CA SER A 336 -19.81 -16.43 -0.04
C SER A 336 -21.12 -16.65 0.72
N ASP A 337 -21.94 -15.60 0.85
CA ASP A 337 -23.26 -15.56 1.48
C ASP A 337 -24.42 -15.49 0.46
N TYR A 338 -24.13 -15.66 -0.84
CA TYR A 338 -25.17 -15.78 -1.85
C TYR A 338 -25.93 -17.11 -1.68
N LEU A 339 -27.26 -17.02 -1.56
CA LEU A 339 -28.17 -18.15 -1.34
C LEU A 339 -29.06 -18.44 -2.57
N GLY A 340 -28.74 -17.88 -3.73
CA GLY A 340 -29.49 -18.16 -4.96
C GLY A 340 -29.13 -19.51 -5.56
N TRP A 341 -29.68 -19.78 -6.74
CA TRP A 341 -29.54 -21.04 -7.46
C TRP A 341 -29.26 -20.79 -8.94
N ASP A 342 -28.75 -21.81 -9.60
CA ASP A 342 -28.42 -21.83 -11.02
C ASP A 342 -29.15 -23.01 -11.66
N ARG A 343 -30.35 -22.76 -12.22
CA ARG A 343 -31.20 -23.81 -12.79
C ARG A 343 -30.79 -24.21 -14.20
N ASN A 344 -30.20 -23.29 -14.97
CA ASN A 344 -29.76 -23.54 -16.33
C ASN A 344 -28.31 -24.07 -16.38
N SER A 345 -27.62 -24.14 -15.25
CA SER A 345 -26.25 -24.64 -15.08
C SER A 345 -25.21 -23.86 -15.88
N ASP A 346 -25.40 -22.54 -16.04
CA ASP A 346 -24.48 -21.67 -16.77
C ASP A 346 -23.36 -21.07 -15.88
N GLY A 347 -23.41 -21.34 -14.56
CA GLY A 347 -22.45 -20.86 -13.57
C GLY A 347 -22.77 -19.48 -12.99
N LEU A 348 -23.90 -18.88 -13.39
CA LEU A 348 -24.44 -17.63 -12.86
C LEU A 348 -25.69 -17.92 -12.02
N GLY A 349 -25.93 -17.10 -11.00
CA GLY A 349 -27.14 -17.19 -10.21
C GLY A 349 -28.35 -16.61 -10.95
N ASP A 350 -29.46 -17.34 -10.97
CA ASP A 350 -30.73 -16.93 -11.59
C ASP A 350 -31.43 -15.77 -10.84
N VAL A 351 -30.94 -15.42 -9.65
CA VAL A 351 -31.51 -14.38 -8.79
C VAL A 351 -30.44 -13.33 -8.51
N ALA A 352 -30.75 -12.06 -8.76
CA ALA A 352 -29.84 -10.96 -8.46
C ALA A 352 -29.45 -10.94 -6.97
N TYR A 353 -28.19 -10.61 -6.69
CA TYR A 353 -27.70 -10.36 -5.34
C TYR A 353 -27.84 -8.87 -5.01
N GLU A 354 -28.54 -8.56 -3.94
CA GLU A 354 -28.86 -7.18 -3.54
C GLU A 354 -28.45 -6.95 -2.07
N PRO A 355 -27.17 -6.67 -1.80
CA PRO A 355 -26.71 -6.40 -0.45
C PRO A 355 -27.12 -4.98 -0.03
N ASN A 356 -27.50 -4.80 1.23
CA ASN A 356 -28.01 -3.55 1.81
C ASN A 356 -29.47 -3.22 1.44
N ASP A 357 -30.33 -4.24 1.36
CA ASP A 357 -31.77 -4.03 1.29
C ASP A 357 -32.32 -3.42 2.60
N ASN A 358 -33.63 -3.10 2.67
CA ASN A 358 -34.17 -2.52 3.90
C ASN A 358 -34.17 -3.50 5.09
N VAL A 359 -34.11 -4.81 4.83
CA VAL A 359 -33.97 -5.83 5.88
C VAL A 359 -32.55 -5.77 6.44
N ASP A 360 -31.55 -5.60 5.59
CA ASP A 360 -30.17 -5.40 6.01
C ASP A 360 -30.02 -4.10 6.80
N ARG A 361 -30.69 -3.00 6.40
CA ARG A 361 -30.76 -1.79 7.24
C ARG A 361 -31.43 -2.02 8.58
N LEU A 362 -32.46 -2.87 8.65
CA LEU A 362 -33.09 -3.26 9.90
C LEU A 362 -32.09 -3.99 10.82
N LEU A 363 -31.24 -4.86 10.25
CA LEU A 363 -30.15 -5.51 10.98
C LEU A 363 -29.11 -4.50 11.50
N TRP A 364 -28.89 -3.40 10.77
CA TRP A 364 -27.98 -2.34 11.20
C TRP A 364 -28.52 -1.58 12.41
N LEU A 365 -29.83 -1.29 12.40
CA LEU A 365 -30.50 -0.62 13.51
C LEU A 365 -30.66 -1.55 14.72
N TYR A 366 -30.84 -2.85 14.48
CA TYR A 366 -31.16 -3.84 15.52
C TYR A 366 -30.37 -5.15 15.33
N PRO A 367 -29.12 -5.23 15.80
CA PRO A 367 -28.25 -6.40 15.63
C PRO A 367 -28.86 -7.71 16.15
N GLN A 368 -29.69 -7.65 17.19
CA GLN A 368 -30.44 -8.79 17.75
C GLN A 368 -31.36 -9.51 16.74
N VAL A 369 -31.72 -8.86 15.63
CA VAL A 369 -32.57 -9.44 14.58
C VAL A 369 -31.82 -10.50 13.74
N ARG A 370 -30.49 -10.59 13.84
CA ARG A 370 -29.68 -11.64 13.15
C ARG A 370 -30.11 -13.07 13.49
N LEU A 371 -30.67 -13.30 14.68
CA LEU A 371 -31.18 -14.62 15.09
C LEU A 371 -32.42 -15.04 14.28
N LEU A 372 -33.07 -14.11 13.60
CA LEU A 372 -34.33 -14.31 12.87
C LEU A 372 -34.13 -14.36 11.35
N MET A 373 -32.89 -14.42 10.86
CA MET A 373 -32.58 -14.33 9.43
C MET A 373 -33.28 -15.39 8.57
N ASN A 374 -33.47 -16.58 9.13
CA ASN A 374 -34.18 -17.68 8.48
C ASN A 374 -35.62 -17.84 9.00
N SER A 375 -36.15 -16.81 9.66
CA SER A 375 -37.52 -16.83 10.14
C SER A 375 -38.49 -16.54 8.98
N PRO A 376 -39.69 -17.16 8.98
CA PRO A 376 -40.72 -16.91 7.97
C PRO A 376 -41.08 -15.42 7.82
N GLY A 377 -40.93 -14.61 8.88
CA GLY A 377 -41.20 -13.17 8.84
C GLY A 377 -40.20 -12.39 7.99
N ILE A 378 -38.91 -12.76 8.06
CA ILE A 378 -37.86 -12.16 7.23
C ILE A 378 -38.01 -12.58 5.77
N GLU A 379 -38.35 -13.85 5.51
CA GLU A 379 -38.64 -14.33 4.15
C GLU A 379 -39.83 -13.61 3.53
N LEU A 380 -40.92 -13.42 4.29
CA LEU A 380 -42.09 -12.67 3.85
C LEU A 380 -41.75 -11.21 3.55
N LEU A 381 -40.96 -10.55 4.40
CA LEU A 381 -40.48 -9.17 4.18
C LEU A 381 -39.67 -9.07 2.89
N ARG A 382 -38.76 -10.01 2.65
CA ARG A 382 -37.97 -10.09 1.40
C ARG A 382 -38.88 -10.33 0.19
N TRP A 383 -39.88 -11.21 0.30
CA TRP A 383 -40.86 -11.43 -0.76
C TRP A 383 -41.67 -10.18 -1.08
N VAL A 384 -42.18 -9.47 -0.07
CA VAL A 384 -42.93 -8.21 -0.24
C VAL A 384 -42.07 -7.16 -0.93
N GLN A 385 -40.79 -7.02 -0.57
CA GLN A 385 -39.87 -6.08 -1.23
C GLN A 385 -39.58 -6.44 -2.69
N ARG A 386 -39.54 -7.73 -3.03
CA ARG A 386 -39.43 -8.18 -4.43
C ARG A 386 -40.71 -7.92 -5.22
N ALA A 387 -41.88 -8.14 -4.61
CA ALA A 387 -43.18 -7.96 -5.25
C ALA A 387 -43.58 -6.48 -5.41
N PHE A 388 -43.10 -5.60 -4.53
CA PHE A 388 -43.41 -4.16 -4.52
C PHE A 388 -42.12 -3.30 -4.53
N PRO A 389 -41.49 -3.11 -5.71
CA PRO A 389 -40.21 -2.40 -5.84
C PRO A 389 -40.22 -0.94 -5.38
N VAL A 390 -41.39 -0.32 -5.25
CA VAL A 390 -41.58 1.07 -4.77
C VAL A 390 -41.05 1.26 -3.32
N ILE A 391 -40.87 0.19 -2.56
CA ILE A 391 -40.36 0.21 -1.17
C ILE A 391 -38.83 0.03 -1.11
N LYS A 392 -38.16 -0.39 -2.20
CA LYS A 392 -36.70 -0.62 -2.18
C LYS A 392 -35.92 0.70 -2.10
N SER A 393 -35.02 0.79 -1.12
CA SER A 393 -34.06 1.89 -1.10
C SER A 393 -32.98 1.64 -2.17
N PRO A 394 -32.50 2.69 -2.85
CA PRO A 394 -31.36 2.57 -3.75
C PRO A 394 -30.16 1.94 -3.04
N GLY A 395 -29.49 1.01 -3.70
CA GLY A 395 -28.42 0.21 -3.11
C GLY A 395 -27.50 -0.38 -4.16
N VAL A 396 -26.89 -1.50 -3.83
CA VAL A 396 -26.06 -2.28 -4.76
C VAL A 396 -26.89 -3.43 -5.29
N MET A 397 -26.77 -3.70 -6.58
CA MET A 397 -27.33 -4.87 -7.23
C MET A 397 -26.24 -5.53 -8.08
N ASP A 398 -26.10 -6.83 -7.94
CA ASP A 398 -25.33 -7.66 -8.85
C ASP A 398 -26.32 -8.59 -9.56
N SER A 399 -26.58 -8.29 -10.83
CA SER A 399 -27.57 -8.99 -11.65
C SER A 399 -27.12 -10.39 -12.09
N HIS A 400 -25.82 -10.70 -12.02
CA HIS A 400 -25.24 -11.95 -12.54
C HIS A 400 -24.24 -12.57 -11.55
N PRO A 401 -24.63 -12.83 -10.30
CA PRO A 401 -23.71 -13.29 -9.28
C PRO A 401 -23.10 -14.63 -9.69
N LEU A 402 -21.81 -14.83 -9.42
CA LEU A 402 -21.09 -16.05 -9.78
C LEU A 402 -21.39 -17.16 -8.79
N MET A 403 -21.63 -18.38 -9.28
CA MET A 403 -21.84 -19.56 -8.42
C MET A 403 -20.54 -20.15 -7.87
N LYS A 404 -19.40 -19.81 -8.47
CA LYS A 404 -18.07 -20.30 -8.09
C LYS A 404 -17.11 -19.14 -7.94
N ASP A 405 -16.23 -19.26 -6.95
CA ASP A 405 -15.16 -18.29 -6.72
C ASP A 405 -14.18 -18.28 -7.92
N PRO A 406 -14.10 -17.17 -8.69
CA PRO A 406 -13.21 -17.06 -9.84
C PRO A 406 -11.74 -16.84 -9.44
N THR A 407 -11.46 -16.61 -8.16
CA THR A 407 -10.16 -16.15 -7.63
C THR A 407 -9.37 -17.22 -6.90
N LEU A 408 -9.87 -18.46 -6.81
CA LEU A 408 -9.20 -19.57 -6.11
C LEU A 408 -7.76 -19.83 -6.58
N SER A 409 -7.44 -19.51 -7.84
CA SER A 409 -6.07 -19.59 -8.37
C SER A 409 -5.11 -18.61 -7.71
N LEU A 410 -5.59 -17.43 -7.30
CA LEU A 410 -4.78 -16.38 -6.66
C LEU A 410 -4.36 -16.74 -5.24
N LEU A 411 -5.12 -17.64 -4.59
CA LEU A 411 -4.86 -18.07 -3.21
C LEU A 411 -3.81 -19.17 -3.09
N LYS A 412 -3.45 -19.81 -4.20
CA LYS A 412 -2.36 -20.79 -4.19
C LYS A 412 -1.05 -20.04 -4.02
N GLU A 413 -0.20 -20.49 -3.11
CA GLU A 413 1.16 -19.97 -3.05
C GLU A 413 1.86 -20.24 -4.39
N PRO A 414 2.65 -19.29 -4.93
CA PRO A 414 3.47 -19.57 -6.09
C PRO A 414 4.39 -20.76 -5.78
N ALA A 415 4.44 -21.72 -6.71
CA ALA A 415 5.20 -22.95 -6.60
C ALA A 415 6.71 -22.73 -6.52
#